data_AF-A0A431IDI2-F1
#
_entry.id   AF-A0A431IDI2-F1
#
_cell.length_a   1.000
_cell.length_b   1.000
_cell.length_c   1.000
_cell.angle_alpha   90.00
_cell.angle_beta   90.00
_cell.angle_gamma   90.00
#
_symmetry.space_group_name_H-M   'P 1'
#
loop_
_entity.id
_entity.type
_entity.pdbx_description
1 polymer ?
#
loop_
_entity_poly.entity_id
_entity_poly.type
_entity_poly.pdbx_seq_one_letter_code
_entity_poly.pdbx_strand_id
1 'polypeptide(L)'
;MNVKKISAVWLLVVIAFFLVSGCSTSSTISSVIEPTKEQKKIVLAWGDKPEWTDHLIAEIDKAKWNPAIENPCKTVGLKECLAQILSIMAKYESSFNPKREFKENFKDSKGNWVVSRGLFQLSIESANQKAYGCGFKTEQEIHEPLKNISCMVKIANHWLNKDLVFFGGTKLGLGRYHSVARASSDSYPKILKYMEGY
;
A
#
# COMPACT_ATOMS: atom_id res chain seq x y z
N MET A 1 52.51 -33.71 -18.59
CA MET A 1 53.87 -33.44 -19.10
C MET A 1 53.97 -33.87 -20.55
N ASN A 2 53.97 -32.93 -21.50
CA ASN A 2 54.65 -33.13 -22.77
C ASN A 2 54.92 -31.76 -23.42
N VAL A 3 56.18 -31.54 -23.75
CA VAL A 3 56.79 -30.30 -24.21
C VAL A 3 57.09 -30.43 -25.69
N LYS A 4 56.74 -29.43 -26.51
CA LYS A 4 57.43 -29.08 -27.78
C LYS A 4 57.32 -27.54 -27.93
N LYS A 5 58.34 -26.74 -27.57
CA LYS A 5 59.53 -26.31 -28.37
C LYS A 5 59.16 -25.94 -29.81
N ILE A 6 58.87 -24.65 -30.08
CA ILE A 6 59.76 -23.56 -30.55
C ILE A 6 60.37 -23.83 -31.94
N SER A 7 60.07 -22.93 -32.89
CA SER A 7 61.05 -22.49 -33.87
C SER A 7 60.78 -21.04 -34.26
N ALA A 8 61.80 -20.23 -34.04
CA ALA A 8 61.92 -18.84 -34.41
C ALA A 8 62.33 -18.74 -35.88
N VAL A 9 61.77 -17.77 -36.61
CA VAL A 9 62.42 -17.17 -37.77
C VAL A 9 62.31 -15.67 -37.64
N TRP A 10 63.49 -15.07 -37.68
CA TRP A 10 63.83 -13.66 -37.63
C TRP A 10 63.28 -12.88 -38.83
N LEU A 11 62.92 -11.61 -38.64
CA LEU A 11 63.61 -10.49 -39.29
C LEU A 11 63.16 -9.12 -38.74
N LEU A 12 64.16 -8.28 -38.47
CA LEU A 12 64.08 -6.87 -38.07
C LEU A 12 63.38 -6.00 -39.13
N VAL A 13 62.84 -4.83 -38.71
CA VAL A 13 63.27 -3.48 -39.18
C VAL A 13 62.25 -2.39 -38.77
N VAL A 14 62.72 -1.47 -37.92
CA VAL A 14 62.57 0.01 -37.95
C VAL A 14 61.19 0.65 -37.74
N ILE A 15 61.01 1.15 -36.51
CA ILE A 15 60.64 2.53 -36.12
C ILE A 15 59.88 3.37 -37.18
N ALA A 16 58.61 3.65 -36.90
CA ALA A 16 57.96 4.90 -37.32
C ALA A 16 57.01 5.40 -36.23
N PHE A 17 57.42 6.50 -35.62
CA PHE A 17 56.62 7.38 -34.78
C PHE A 17 55.37 7.85 -35.55
N PHE A 18 54.18 7.52 -35.07
CA PHE A 18 52.98 8.30 -35.35
C PHE A 18 52.16 8.43 -34.07
N LEU A 19 52.33 9.60 -33.44
CA LEU A 19 51.39 10.16 -32.48
C LEU A 19 50.05 10.37 -33.18
N VAL A 20 49.10 9.46 -32.99
CA VAL A 20 47.70 9.72 -33.31
C VAL A 20 47.03 10.15 -32.02
N SER A 21 46.86 11.46 -31.90
CA SER A 21 46.01 12.12 -30.92
C SER A 21 44.57 11.63 -31.10
N GLY A 22 44.20 10.58 -30.36
CA GLY A 22 42.82 10.15 -30.21
C GLY A 22 42.06 11.16 -29.36
N CYS A 23 41.29 12.02 -30.02
CA CYS A 23 40.34 12.92 -29.40
C CYS A 23 39.29 12.06 -28.65
N SER A 24 39.38 12.00 -27.33
CA SER A 24 38.29 11.45 -26.51
C SER A 24 37.15 12.48 -26.52
N THR A 25 36.15 12.28 -27.38
CA THR A 25 34.86 12.95 -27.24
C THR A 25 34.23 12.44 -25.94
N SER A 26 34.47 13.17 -24.85
CA SER A 26 33.73 13.02 -23.61
C SER A 26 32.30 13.47 -23.90
N SER A 27 31.44 12.52 -24.28
CA SER A 27 30.00 12.73 -24.32
C SER A 27 29.53 12.97 -22.88
N THR A 28 29.45 14.23 -22.49
CA THR A 28 28.71 14.65 -21.30
C THR A 28 27.26 14.25 -21.52
N ILE A 29 26.87 13.12 -20.94
CA ILE A 29 25.46 12.73 -20.79
C ILE A 29 24.86 13.78 -19.86
N SER A 30 24.24 14.78 -20.47
CA SER A 30 23.36 15.71 -19.78
C SER A 30 22.18 14.88 -19.30
N SER A 31 22.18 14.53 -18.01
CA SER A 31 21.01 13.94 -17.37
C SER A 31 19.89 14.98 -17.44
N VAL A 32 19.02 14.86 -18.43
CA VAL A 32 17.75 15.57 -18.46
C VAL A 32 16.97 15.06 -17.24
N ILE A 33 17.03 15.82 -16.15
CA ILE A 33 16.14 15.65 -15.01
C ILE A 33 14.76 16.01 -15.57
N GLU A 34 13.95 14.99 -15.86
CA GLU A 34 12.53 15.20 -16.12
C GLU A 34 11.95 15.99 -14.94
N PRO A 35 11.23 17.11 -15.20
CA PRO A 35 10.60 17.87 -14.14
C PRO A 35 9.61 16.93 -13.43
N THR A 36 9.89 16.62 -12.17
CA THR A 36 8.99 15.87 -11.29
C THR A 36 7.64 16.55 -11.32
N LYS A 37 6.69 15.93 -12.03
CA LYS A 37 5.29 16.33 -12.10
C LYS A 37 4.84 16.65 -10.69
N GLU A 38 4.55 17.92 -10.41
CA GLU A 38 4.15 18.41 -9.09
C GLU A 38 2.96 17.56 -8.63
N GLN A 39 3.23 16.58 -7.77
CA GLN A 39 2.27 15.56 -7.41
C GLN A 39 1.30 16.23 -6.45
N LYS A 40 0.11 16.58 -6.95
CA LYS A 40 -0.94 17.21 -6.14
C LYS A 40 -1.11 16.41 -4.85
N LYS A 41 -0.83 17.05 -3.72
CA LYS A 41 -0.91 16.42 -2.40
C LYS A 41 -2.35 15.91 -2.18
N ILE A 42 -2.50 14.61 -2.03
CA ILE A 42 -3.79 13.97 -1.79
C ILE A 42 -4.32 14.44 -0.43
N VAL A 43 -5.57 14.88 -0.40
CA VAL A 43 -6.29 15.23 0.84
C VAL A 43 -7.30 14.13 1.12
N LEU A 44 -7.19 13.53 2.29
CA LEU A 44 -8.03 12.42 2.75
C LEU A 44 -9.04 12.88 3.81
N ALA A 45 -10.04 12.05 4.11
CA ALA A 45 -11.18 12.43 4.95
C ALA A 45 -10.81 12.87 6.38
N TRP A 46 -9.68 12.42 6.91
CA TRP A 46 -9.17 12.81 8.23
C TRP A 46 -8.47 14.19 8.25
N GLY A 47 -8.34 14.85 7.11
CA GLY A 47 -7.87 16.23 7.01
C GLY A 47 -6.40 16.42 7.37
N ASP A 48 -6.15 17.07 8.49
CA ASP A 48 -4.86 17.62 8.96
C ASP A 48 -3.86 16.59 9.52
N LYS A 49 -3.91 15.35 9.02
CA LYS A 49 -3.11 14.21 9.51
C LYS A 49 -2.18 13.69 8.41
N PRO A 50 -1.20 14.51 7.98
CA PRO A 50 -0.32 14.15 6.87
C PRO A 50 0.42 12.84 7.14
N GLU A 51 0.82 12.56 8.37
CA GLU A 51 1.51 11.34 8.75
C GLU A 51 0.65 10.08 8.57
N TRP A 52 -0.68 10.18 8.72
CA TRP A 52 -1.59 9.07 8.42
C TRP A 52 -1.79 8.90 6.92
N THR A 53 -1.89 10.01 6.19
CA THR A 53 -2.01 10.02 4.72
C THR A 53 -0.77 9.39 4.08
N ASP A 54 0.41 9.86 4.45
CA ASP A 54 1.68 9.39 3.90
C ASP A 54 1.89 7.90 4.20
N HIS A 55 1.58 7.48 5.44
CA HIS A 55 1.67 6.08 5.84
C HIS A 55 0.67 5.19 5.08
N LEU A 56 -0.60 5.63 4.95
CA LEU A 56 -1.61 4.89 4.19
C LEU A 56 -1.19 4.71 2.73
N ILE A 57 -0.74 5.78 2.07
CA ILE A 57 -0.27 5.74 0.69
C ILE A 57 0.91 4.77 0.57
N ALA A 58 1.90 4.87 1.45
CA ALA A 58 3.07 3.98 1.44
C ALA A 58 2.69 2.51 1.61
N GLU A 59 1.73 2.18 2.49
CA GLU A 59 1.26 0.81 2.68
C GLU A 59 0.47 0.30 1.46
N ILE A 60 -0.37 1.15 0.84
CA ILE A 60 -1.08 0.82 -0.40
C ILE A 60 -0.09 0.59 -1.54
N ASP A 61 0.98 1.39 -1.64
CA ASP A 61 1.97 1.27 -2.70
C ASP A 61 2.82 0.01 -2.60
N LYS A 62 3.12 -0.45 -1.38
CA LYS A 62 3.83 -1.72 -1.13
C LYS A 62 2.99 -2.95 -1.49
N ALA A 63 1.67 -2.84 -1.43
CA ALA A 63 0.77 -3.96 -1.64
C ALA A 63 0.59 -4.30 -3.13
N LYS A 64 0.43 -5.59 -3.44
CA LYS A 64 0.11 -6.05 -4.79
C LYS A 64 -1.40 -6.06 -4.99
N TRP A 65 -1.88 -5.28 -5.95
CA TRP A 65 -3.30 -5.16 -6.28
C TRP A 65 -3.59 -5.85 -7.61
N ASN A 66 -4.66 -6.65 -7.64
CA ASN A 66 -5.15 -7.28 -8.84
C ASN A 66 -5.71 -6.18 -9.77
N PRO A 67 -5.23 -6.07 -11.02
CA PRO A 67 -5.71 -5.05 -11.94
C PRO A 67 -7.17 -5.21 -12.35
N ALA A 68 -7.78 -6.38 -12.09
CA ALA A 68 -9.19 -6.64 -12.32
C ALA A 68 -10.12 -6.12 -11.20
N ILE A 69 -9.58 -5.53 -10.12
CA ILE A 69 -10.41 -4.91 -9.09
C ILE A 69 -11.18 -3.73 -9.71
N GLU A 70 -12.50 -3.77 -9.58
CA GLU A 70 -13.36 -2.68 -10.00
C GLU A 70 -13.03 -1.41 -9.20
N ASN A 71 -12.73 -0.31 -9.90
CA ASN A 71 -12.50 0.99 -9.28
C ASN A 71 -13.83 1.76 -9.20
N PRO A 72 -14.40 1.96 -8.00
CA PRO A 72 -15.69 2.64 -7.85
C PRO A 72 -15.56 4.17 -7.93
N CYS A 73 -14.35 4.74 -7.89
CA CYS A 73 -14.12 6.16 -8.07
C CYS A 73 -13.95 6.49 -9.56
N LYS A 74 -14.50 7.62 -10.02
CA LYS A 74 -14.65 7.96 -11.44
C LYS A 74 -13.51 8.81 -12.01
N THR A 75 -12.82 9.55 -11.15
CA THR A 75 -11.85 10.58 -11.52
C THR A 75 -10.43 10.27 -11.04
N VAL A 76 -10.26 9.37 -10.07
CA VAL A 76 -8.96 8.97 -9.53
C VAL A 76 -8.65 7.49 -9.78
N GLY A 77 -7.36 7.15 -9.82
CA GLY A 77 -6.91 5.77 -9.97
C GLY A 77 -7.19 4.90 -8.74
N LEU A 78 -7.14 3.57 -8.91
CA LEU A 78 -7.49 2.58 -7.88
C LEU A 78 -6.85 2.84 -6.51
N LYS A 79 -5.55 3.17 -6.48
CA LYS A 79 -4.80 3.39 -5.23
C LYS A 79 -5.28 4.63 -4.48
N GLU A 80 -5.53 5.73 -5.19
CA GLU A 80 -6.08 6.95 -4.58
C GLU A 80 -7.52 6.73 -4.16
N CYS A 81 -8.33 6.03 -4.97
CA CYS A 81 -9.69 5.65 -4.59
C CYS A 81 -9.73 4.83 -3.31
N LEU A 82 -8.85 3.83 -3.19
CA LEU A 82 -8.69 3.03 -1.98
C LEU A 82 -8.32 3.91 -0.79
N ALA A 83 -7.37 4.84 -0.94
CA ALA A 83 -6.99 5.75 0.12
C ALA A 83 -8.18 6.62 0.59
N GLN A 84 -8.96 7.14 -0.37
CA GLN A 84 -10.17 7.91 -0.09
C GLN A 84 -11.19 7.08 0.69
N ILE A 85 -11.50 5.87 0.23
CA ILE A 85 -12.46 4.96 0.87
C ILE A 85 -12.02 4.58 2.29
N LEU A 86 -10.77 4.16 2.47
CA LEU A 86 -10.26 3.76 3.78
C LEU A 86 -10.27 4.95 4.75
N SER A 87 -9.87 6.14 4.29
CA SER A 87 -9.91 7.33 5.15
C SER A 87 -11.34 7.67 5.59
N ILE A 88 -12.35 7.64 4.71
CA ILE A 88 -13.72 7.96 5.09
C ILE A 88 -14.35 6.85 5.95
N MET A 89 -13.96 5.58 5.77
CA MET A 89 -14.38 4.50 6.66
C MET A 89 -13.93 4.74 8.10
N ALA A 90 -12.69 5.20 8.32
CA ALA A 90 -12.20 5.53 9.67
C ALA A 90 -13.06 6.59 10.37
N LYS A 91 -13.69 7.51 9.62
CA LYS A 91 -14.65 8.48 10.16
C LYS A 91 -15.84 7.78 10.80
N TYR A 92 -16.38 6.78 10.11
CA TYR A 92 -17.61 6.10 10.52
C TYR A 92 -17.36 4.97 11.51
N GLU A 93 -16.14 4.42 11.54
CA GLU A 93 -15.73 3.43 12.54
C GLU A 93 -15.39 4.07 13.88
N SER A 94 -14.69 5.22 13.89
CA SER A 94 -14.13 5.77 15.13
C SER A 94 -14.20 7.28 15.28
N SER A 95 -14.81 8.01 14.34
CA SER A 95 -14.68 9.48 14.25
C SER A 95 -13.21 9.94 14.24
N PHE A 96 -12.34 9.16 13.58
CA PHE A 96 -10.89 9.35 13.57
C PHE A 96 -10.21 9.27 14.94
N ASN A 97 -10.82 8.59 15.92
CA ASN A 97 -10.25 8.46 17.25
C ASN A 97 -9.47 7.14 17.40
N PRO A 98 -8.13 7.16 17.45
CA PRO A 98 -7.32 5.96 17.60
C PRO A 98 -7.45 5.31 18.99
N LYS A 99 -8.05 6.00 19.97
CA LYS A 99 -8.31 5.46 21.31
C LYS A 99 -9.72 4.87 21.46
N ARG A 100 -10.52 4.84 20.39
CA ARG A 100 -11.88 4.31 20.44
C ARG A 100 -11.84 2.81 20.77
N GLU A 101 -12.69 2.41 21.71
CA GLU A 101 -13.00 1.02 22.00
C GLU A 101 -14.50 0.78 21.86
N PHE A 102 -14.87 -0.42 21.41
CA PHE A 102 -16.24 -0.89 21.40
C PHE A 102 -16.27 -2.35 21.81
N LYS A 103 -17.04 -2.65 22.86
CA LYS A 103 -17.25 -4.02 23.32
C LYS A 103 -18.34 -4.66 22.47
N GLU A 104 -17.95 -5.67 21.71
CA GLU A 104 -18.84 -6.43 20.86
C GLU A 104 -19.82 -7.29 21.69
N ASN A 105 -20.93 -7.66 21.06
CA ASN A 105 -21.94 -8.55 21.63
C ASN A 105 -21.69 -10.03 21.30
N PHE A 106 -20.46 -10.39 20.93
CA PHE A 106 -20.02 -11.78 20.72
C PHE A 106 -18.67 -12.05 21.39
N LYS A 107 -18.36 -13.34 21.56
CA LYS A 107 -17.16 -13.80 22.25
C LYS A 107 -16.08 -14.27 21.28
N ASP A 108 -14.83 -14.13 21.71
CA ASP A 108 -13.64 -14.67 21.07
C ASP A 108 -13.58 -16.21 21.21
N SER A 109 -12.59 -16.84 20.59
CA SER A 109 -12.38 -18.30 20.70
C SER A 109 -12.09 -18.79 22.12
N LYS A 110 -11.76 -17.89 23.05
CA LYS A 110 -11.46 -18.18 24.46
C LYS A 110 -12.65 -17.90 25.38
N GLY A 111 -13.79 -17.46 24.84
CA GLY A 111 -15.01 -17.16 25.60
C GLY A 111 -15.06 -15.77 26.24
N ASN A 112 -14.09 -14.89 25.95
CA ASN A 112 -14.09 -13.48 26.37
C ASN A 112 -14.85 -12.62 25.37
N TRP A 113 -15.41 -11.50 25.81
CA TRP A 113 -16.05 -10.55 24.88
C TRP A 113 -15.01 -9.92 23.96
N VAL A 114 -15.30 -9.88 22.66
CA VAL A 114 -14.44 -9.18 21.70
C VAL A 114 -14.51 -7.68 21.96
N VAL A 115 -13.36 -7.01 21.91
CA VAL A 115 -13.29 -5.55 21.99
C VAL A 115 -12.58 -5.03 20.74
N SER A 116 -13.33 -4.28 19.95
CA SER A 116 -12.87 -3.62 18.73
C SER A 116 -12.19 -2.29 19.09
N ARG A 117 -11.05 -1.98 18.45
CA ARG A 117 -10.16 -0.89 18.86
C ARG A 117 -9.60 -0.09 17.69
N GLY A 118 -9.28 1.17 17.97
CA GLY A 118 -8.52 2.03 17.08
C GLY A 118 -9.34 2.60 15.92
N LEU A 119 -8.64 3.18 14.95
CA LEU A 119 -9.22 3.94 13.85
C LEU A 119 -10.25 3.14 13.04
N PHE A 120 -9.94 1.86 12.83
CA PHE A 120 -10.75 0.93 12.05
C PHE A 120 -11.49 -0.10 12.91
N GLN A 121 -11.57 0.07 14.24
CA GLN A 121 -12.30 -0.84 15.12
C GLN A 121 -11.92 -2.33 14.90
N LEU A 122 -10.62 -2.62 14.99
CA LEU A 122 -10.07 -3.96 14.81
C LEU A 122 -10.03 -4.73 16.13
N SER A 123 -10.21 -6.05 16.11
CA SER A 123 -9.91 -6.90 17.26
C SER A 123 -8.58 -7.64 17.06
N ILE A 124 -7.88 -8.01 18.14
CA ILE A 124 -6.56 -8.65 18.03
C ILE A 124 -6.64 -10.04 17.34
N GLU A 125 -7.64 -10.85 17.69
CA GLU A 125 -7.82 -12.19 17.12
C GLU A 125 -8.09 -12.09 15.63
N SER A 126 -9.07 -11.26 15.27
CA SER A 126 -9.41 -11.00 13.88
C SER A 126 -8.45 -10.03 13.18
N ALA A 127 -7.34 -9.63 13.77
CA ALA A 127 -6.27 -8.91 13.07
C ALA A 127 -5.02 -9.78 12.92
N ASN A 128 -4.95 -10.92 13.61
CA ASN A 128 -3.81 -11.84 13.54
C ASN A 128 -4.05 -13.19 12.84
N GLN A 129 -5.26 -13.50 12.37
CA GLN A 129 -5.48 -14.61 11.44
C GLN A 129 -4.50 -14.61 10.25
N LYS A 130 -4.20 -15.80 9.75
CA LYS A 130 -3.22 -16.07 8.69
C LYS A 130 -3.41 -15.24 7.42
N ALA A 131 -4.65 -14.87 7.10
CA ALA A 131 -5.00 -14.15 5.87
C ALA A 131 -4.38 -12.74 5.79
N TYR A 132 -4.28 -12.03 6.92
CA TYR A 132 -3.74 -10.66 6.96
C TYR A 132 -2.52 -10.53 7.87
N GLY A 133 -2.32 -11.40 8.86
CA GLY A 133 -1.13 -11.42 9.73
C GLY A 133 -0.66 -10.02 10.17
N CYS A 134 -1.52 -9.24 10.83
CA CYS A 134 -1.16 -7.86 11.21
C CYS A 134 -0.05 -7.82 12.26
N GLY A 135 0.09 -8.87 13.06
CA GLY A 135 1.24 -9.06 13.96
C GLY A 135 1.13 -8.29 15.26
N PHE A 136 -0.08 -7.90 15.68
CA PHE A 136 -0.30 -7.25 16.96
C PHE A 136 0.04 -8.21 18.09
N LYS A 137 0.91 -7.81 19.01
CA LYS A 137 1.32 -8.60 20.17
C LYS A 137 0.41 -8.34 21.37
N THR A 138 -0.10 -7.13 21.47
CA THR A 138 -1.01 -6.70 22.54
C THR A 138 -2.16 -5.89 21.97
N GLU A 139 -3.25 -5.78 22.73
CA GLU A 139 -4.41 -4.99 22.33
C GLU A 139 -4.09 -3.49 22.25
N GLN A 140 -3.13 -3.02 23.06
CA GLN A 140 -2.68 -1.63 23.08
C GLN A 140 -2.03 -1.21 21.77
N GLU A 141 -1.34 -2.12 21.07
CA GLU A 141 -0.75 -1.81 19.76
C GLU A 141 -1.82 -1.47 18.70
N ILE A 142 -3.06 -1.90 18.89
CA ILE A 142 -4.17 -1.59 17.98
C ILE A 142 -4.56 -0.11 18.07
N HIS A 143 -4.27 0.56 19.20
CA HIS A 143 -4.46 2.00 19.36
C HIS A 143 -3.36 2.83 18.70
N GLU A 144 -2.26 2.23 18.25
CA GLU A 144 -1.26 2.96 17.46
C GLU A 144 -1.80 3.18 16.04
N PRO A 145 -2.06 4.43 15.62
CA PRO A 145 -2.79 4.72 14.38
C PRO A 145 -2.11 4.14 13.15
N LEU A 146 -0.77 4.21 13.07
CA LEU A 146 -0.03 3.70 11.92
C LEU A 146 -0.08 2.17 11.82
N LYS A 147 0.01 1.45 12.94
CA LYS A 147 -0.16 -0.02 12.95
C LYS A 147 -1.60 -0.41 12.58
N ASN A 148 -2.59 0.34 13.07
CA ASN A 148 -4.01 0.15 12.74
C ASN A 148 -4.27 0.35 11.23
N ILE A 149 -3.71 1.42 10.65
CA ILE A 149 -3.75 1.71 9.20
C ILE A 149 -3.08 0.59 8.39
N SER A 150 -1.86 0.18 8.77
CA SER A 150 -1.16 -0.94 8.10
C SER A 150 -2.01 -2.21 8.08
N CYS A 151 -2.65 -2.55 9.21
CA CYS A 151 -3.52 -3.72 9.27
C CYS A 151 -4.74 -3.58 8.36
N MET A 152 -5.37 -2.40 8.32
CA MET A 152 -6.50 -2.14 7.43
C MET A 152 -6.13 -2.35 5.96
N VAL A 153 -4.94 -1.91 5.54
CA VAL A 153 -4.46 -2.14 4.17
C VAL A 153 -4.29 -3.63 3.88
N LYS A 154 -3.77 -4.43 4.83
CA LYS A 154 -3.66 -5.89 4.66
C LYS A 154 -5.03 -6.56 4.55
N ILE A 155 -6.01 -6.14 5.36
CA ILE A 155 -7.39 -6.63 5.30
C ILE A 155 -8.02 -6.30 3.94
N ALA A 156 -7.91 -5.05 3.50
CA ALA A 156 -8.40 -4.62 2.19
C ALA A 156 -7.71 -5.38 1.06
N ASN A 157 -6.39 -5.52 1.11
CA ASN A 157 -5.63 -6.24 0.10
C ASN A 157 -6.06 -7.70 -0.03
N HIS A 158 -6.32 -8.38 1.09
CA HIS A 158 -6.83 -9.75 1.07
C HIS A 158 -8.20 -9.86 0.37
N TRP A 159 -9.18 -9.06 0.79
CA TRP A 159 -10.55 -9.20 0.30
C TRP A 159 -10.76 -8.64 -1.10
N LEU A 160 -10.16 -7.48 -1.42
CA LEU A 160 -10.31 -6.89 -2.75
C LEU A 160 -9.64 -7.74 -3.83
N ASN A 161 -8.48 -8.34 -3.56
CA ASN A 161 -7.86 -9.28 -4.50
C ASN A 161 -8.66 -10.57 -4.70
N LYS A 162 -9.41 -10.98 -3.67
CA LYS A 162 -10.23 -12.19 -3.71
C LYS A 162 -11.57 -11.97 -4.41
N ASP A 163 -12.23 -10.87 -4.12
CA ASP A 163 -13.60 -10.63 -4.55
C ASP A 163 -13.70 -9.66 -5.75
N LEU A 164 -12.61 -8.96 -6.09
CA LEU A 164 -12.51 -7.99 -7.20
C LEU A 164 -13.47 -6.79 -7.13
N VAL A 165 -14.16 -6.60 -6.00
CA VAL A 165 -15.10 -5.50 -5.77
C VAL A 165 -14.89 -4.89 -4.39
N PHE A 166 -15.14 -3.59 -4.24
CA PHE A 166 -15.06 -2.90 -2.95
C PHE A 166 -16.23 -3.23 -2.03
N PHE A 167 -17.44 -3.27 -2.59
CA PHE A 167 -18.69 -3.40 -1.85
C PHE A 167 -19.53 -4.53 -2.42
N GLY A 168 -20.10 -5.36 -1.55
CA GLY A 168 -21.02 -6.44 -1.95
C GLY A 168 -21.65 -7.15 -0.74
N GLY A 169 -21.98 -6.38 0.30
CA GLY A 169 -22.59 -6.87 1.52
C GLY A 169 -21.62 -7.63 2.44
N THR A 170 -22.14 -8.53 3.27
CA THR A 170 -21.37 -9.29 4.26
C THR A 170 -20.44 -10.34 3.65
N LYS A 171 -20.62 -10.65 2.36
CA LYS A 171 -19.96 -11.77 1.68
C LYS A 171 -18.95 -11.33 0.63
N LEU A 172 -18.71 -10.04 0.42
CA LEU A 172 -17.78 -9.55 -0.60
C LEU A 172 -17.10 -8.25 -0.16
N GLY A 173 -15.87 -8.06 -0.62
CA GLY A 173 -15.09 -6.83 -0.47
C GLY A 173 -14.89 -6.43 0.99
N LEU A 174 -14.87 -5.13 1.24
CA LEU A 174 -14.63 -4.55 2.57
C LEU A 174 -15.75 -4.90 3.56
N GLY A 175 -16.97 -5.15 3.06
CA GLY A 175 -18.13 -5.54 3.87
C GLY A 175 -17.98 -6.88 4.60
N ARG A 176 -17.04 -7.73 4.19
CA ARG A 176 -16.70 -8.96 4.93
C ARG A 176 -16.17 -8.68 6.33
N TYR A 177 -15.44 -7.58 6.49
CA TYR A 177 -14.83 -7.21 7.77
C TYR A 177 -15.54 -6.02 8.41
N HIS A 178 -15.75 -4.95 7.65
CA HIS A 178 -16.27 -3.68 8.18
C HIS A 178 -17.75 -3.52 7.93
N SER A 179 -18.51 -3.25 8.99
CA SER A 179 -19.96 -3.06 8.88
C SER A 179 -20.32 -1.80 8.08
N VAL A 180 -19.51 -0.74 8.16
CA VAL A 180 -19.73 0.54 7.45
C VAL A 180 -19.69 0.40 5.93
N ALA A 181 -19.08 -0.67 5.41
CA ALA A 181 -19.01 -1.00 3.99
C ALA A 181 -20.19 -1.87 3.50
N ARG A 182 -21.21 -2.11 4.35
CA ARG A 182 -22.40 -2.91 4.03
C ARG A 182 -23.58 -1.99 3.74
N ALA A 183 -24.38 -2.32 2.74
CA ALA A 183 -25.58 -1.56 2.38
C ALA A 183 -26.60 -1.40 3.54
N SER A 184 -26.57 -2.29 4.54
CA SER A 184 -27.40 -2.20 5.74
C SER A 184 -26.91 -1.17 6.79
N SER A 185 -25.76 -0.53 6.58
CA SER A 185 -25.23 0.48 7.50
C SER A 185 -25.70 1.88 7.12
N ASP A 186 -26.12 2.68 8.10
CA ASP A 186 -26.47 4.11 7.92
C ASP A 186 -25.30 4.97 7.43
N SER A 187 -24.07 4.46 7.54
CA SER A 187 -22.85 5.12 7.08
C SER A 187 -22.57 4.85 5.60
N TYR A 188 -23.05 3.73 5.06
CA TYR A 188 -22.80 3.31 3.68
C TYR A 188 -23.20 4.35 2.62
N PRO A 189 -24.44 4.90 2.60
CA PRO A 189 -24.80 5.93 1.62
C PRO A 189 -23.95 7.20 1.76
N LYS A 190 -23.42 7.50 2.96
CA LYS A 190 -22.57 8.67 3.19
C LYS A 190 -21.16 8.45 2.66
N ILE A 191 -20.65 7.22 2.74
CA ILE A 191 -19.39 6.81 2.11
C ILE A 191 -19.51 6.90 0.58
N LEU A 192 -20.59 6.36 0.01
CA LEU A 192 -20.81 6.46 -1.44
C LEU A 192 -20.89 7.92 -1.91
N LYS A 193 -21.63 8.77 -1.18
CA LYS A 193 -21.70 10.20 -1.47
C LYS A 193 -20.32 10.89 -1.40
N TYR A 194 -19.48 10.51 -0.44
CA TYR A 194 -18.12 11.03 -0.35
C TYR A 194 -17.29 10.66 -1.58
N MET A 195 -17.48 9.44 -2.11
CA MET A 195 -16.76 8.95 -3.27
C MET A 195 -17.18 9.60 -4.59
N GLU A 196 -18.36 10.21 -4.68
CA GLU A 196 -18.80 10.93 -5.89
C GLU A 196 -17.87 12.10 -6.25
N GLY A 197 -17.08 12.60 -5.29
CA GLY A 197 -16.07 13.63 -5.53
C GLY A 197 -14.74 13.12 -6.10
N TYR A 198 -14.60 11.80 -6.30
CA TYR A 198 -13.36 11.14 -6.72
C TYR A 198 -13.59 10.11 -7.81
#